data_AF-A0AAW4CLT7-F1
#
_entry.id   AF-A0AAW4CLT7-F1
#
_cell.length_a   1.000
_cell.length_b   1.000
_cell.length_c   1.000
_cell.angle_alpha   90.00
_cell.angle_beta   90.00
_cell.angle_gamma   90.00
#
_symmetry.space_group_name_H-M   'P 1'
#
loop_
_entity.id
_entity.type
_entity.pdbx_description
1 polymer ?
#
loop_
_entity_poly.entity_id
_entity_poly.type
_entity_poly.pdbx_seq_one_letter_code
_entity_poly.pdbx_strand_id
1 'polypeptide(L)'
;MDGTPRFIPIPGSLTLHAMSPQPPHYEEQYLDLMRHIWRHGDERIDRTGVGTRSILGATLRFSLADDAVPLLTTKRVYWKVAAREMLWFLTGDTNIRELVKQNVHIWTDWPLDSYRKATGEDIDRDAFEARIIEDEAFARQWGDLGPVYGAQWVNWPRYEPAGDGL
;
A
#
# COMPACT_ATOMS: atom_id res chain seq x y z
N MET A 1 50.06 -50.68 32.42
CA MET A 1 49.09 -51.31 31.50
C MET A 1 47.80 -50.56 31.64
N ASP A 2 47.46 -49.85 30.57
CA ASP A 2 46.45 -48.80 30.47
C ASP A 2 45.03 -49.39 30.52
N GLY A 3 44.15 -48.81 31.35
CA GLY A 3 42.85 -49.36 31.72
C GLY A 3 41.76 -48.31 31.69
N THR A 4 41.64 -47.59 30.57
CA THR A 4 40.50 -46.70 30.31
C THR A 4 39.34 -47.51 29.70
N PRO A 5 38.14 -47.52 30.31
CA PRO A 5 36.99 -48.18 29.70
C PRO A 5 36.54 -47.39 28.45
N ARG A 6 36.47 -48.08 27.30
CA ARG A 6 35.91 -47.51 26.07
C ARG A 6 34.40 -47.38 26.23
N PHE A 7 33.92 -46.14 26.20
CA PHE A 7 32.51 -45.83 26.00
C PHE A 7 32.12 -46.20 24.56
N ILE A 8 31.21 -47.17 24.39
CA ILE A 8 30.61 -47.49 23.09
C ILE A 8 29.31 -46.68 23.02
N PRO A 9 29.13 -45.76 22.05
CA PRO A 9 27.88 -45.05 21.90
C PRO A 9 26.82 -46.01 21.36
N ILE A 10 25.64 -46.01 22.00
CA ILE A 10 24.46 -46.74 21.53
C ILE A 10 23.90 -45.97 20.31
N PRO A 11 23.79 -46.59 19.12
CA PRO A 11 23.16 -45.95 17.98
C PRO A 11 21.64 -45.96 18.19
N GLY A 12 21.02 -44.79 18.39
CA GLY A 12 19.56 -44.71 18.49
C GLY A 12 18.98 -43.66 19.42
N SER A 13 19.77 -42.73 19.99
CA SER A 13 19.18 -41.56 20.65
C SER A 13 18.70 -40.59 19.57
N LEU A 14 17.43 -40.71 19.17
CA LEU A 14 16.73 -39.66 18.44
C LEU A 14 16.65 -38.45 19.37
N THR A 15 17.58 -37.51 19.19
CA THR A 15 17.45 -36.18 19.78
C THR A 15 16.15 -35.60 19.27
N LEU A 16 15.12 -35.55 20.12
CA LEU A 16 13.89 -34.83 19.85
C LEU A 16 14.31 -33.35 19.69
N HIS A 17 14.45 -32.88 18.46
CA HIS A 17 14.65 -31.47 18.20
C HIS A 17 13.37 -30.80 18.67
N ALA A 18 13.41 -30.13 19.82
CA ALA A 18 12.30 -29.32 20.29
C ALA A 18 12.00 -28.32 19.18
N MET A 19 10.83 -28.46 18.53
CA MET A 19 10.35 -27.48 17.56
C MET A 19 10.26 -26.15 18.29
N SER A 20 11.12 -25.20 17.94
CA SER A 20 11.00 -23.83 18.41
C SER A 20 9.58 -23.33 18.12
N PRO A 21 8.92 -22.66 19.07
CA PRO A 21 7.57 -22.14 18.84
C PRO A 21 7.62 -21.25 17.60
N GLN A 22 6.77 -21.58 16.62
CA GLN A 22 6.66 -20.76 15.41
C GLN A 22 6.15 -19.37 15.83
N PRO A 23 6.75 -18.28 15.34
CA PRO A 23 6.22 -16.96 15.60
C PRO A 23 4.77 -16.89 15.07
N PRO A 24 3.89 -16.12 15.73
CA PRO A 24 2.52 -15.97 15.26
C PRO A 24 2.51 -15.45 13.83
N HIS A 25 1.56 -15.93 13.03
CA HIS A 25 1.40 -15.52 11.64
C HIS A 25 1.31 -13.99 11.55
N TYR A 26 2.01 -13.37 10.59
CA TYR A 26 2.16 -11.90 10.54
C TYR A 26 0.80 -11.18 10.44
N GLU A 27 -0.19 -11.82 9.83
CA GLU A 27 -1.54 -11.28 9.65
C GLU A 27 -2.30 -11.10 10.97
N GLU A 28 -1.95 -11.84 12.03
CA GLU A 28 -2.58 -11.68 13.35
C GLU A 28 -2.43 -10.26 13.88
N GLN A 29 -1.32 -9.57 13.59
CA GLN A 29 -1.13 -8.18 14.00
C GLN A 29 -2.16 -7.24 13.36
N TYR A 30 -2.50 -7.47 12.08
CA TYR A 30 -3.53 -6.70 11.40
C TYR A 30 -4.92 -7.02 11.97
N LEU A 31 -5.23 -8.31 12.18
CA LEU A 31 -6.52 -8.74 12.72
C LEU A 31 -6.74 -8.26 14.16
N ASP A 32 -5.69 -8.27 14.98
CA ASP A 32 -5.71 -7.75 16.34
C ASP A 32 -5.91 -6.24 16.37
N LEU A 33 -5.26 -5.50 15.47
CA LEU A 33 -5.49 -4.07 15.30
C LEU A 33 -6.94 -3.78 14.91
N MET A 34 -7.49 -4.50 13.93
CA MET A 34 -8.89 -4.35 13.52
C MET A 34 -9.85 -4.65 14.67
N ARG A 35 -9.59 -5.72 15.43
CA ARG A 35 -10.39 -6.10 16.61
C ARG A 35 -10.31 -5.04 17.71
N HIS A 36 -9.14 -4.44 17.92
CA HIS A 36 -8.95 -3.38 18.90
C HIS A 36 -9.72 -2.11 18.51
N ILE A 37 -9.59 -1.65 17.27
CA ILE A 37 -10.36 -0.51 16.74
C ILE A 37 -11.87 -0.77 16.88
N TRP A 38 -12.31 -2.00 16.57
CA TRP A 38 -13.72 -2.34 16.66
C TRP A 38 -14.26 -2.29 18.09
N ARG A 39 -13.51 -2.77 19.09
CA ARG A 39 -13.97 -2.87 20.48
C ARG A 39 -13.75 -1.60 21.31
N HIS A 40 -12.72 -0.83 20.99
CA HIS A 40 -12.22 0.25 21.85
C HIS A 40 -12.00 1.58 21.12
N GLY A 41 -12.20 1.64 19.80
CA GLY A 41 -12.02 2.87 19.04
C GLY A 41 -13.10 3.92 19.31
N ASP A 42 -12.70 5.19 19.35
CA ASP A 42 -13.60 6.33 19.48
C ASP A 42 -14.41 6.52 18.20
N GLU A 43 -15.71 6.72 18.33
CA GLU A 43 -16.57 7.10 17.21
C GLU A 43 -16.39 8.59 16.88
N ARG A 44 -16.09 8.89 15.60
CA ARG A 44 -15.81 10.25 15.12
C ARG A 44 -16.41 10.47 13.73
N ILE A 45 -16.91 11.68 13.49
CA ILE A 45 -17.33 12.11 12.14
C ILE A 45 -16.08 12.52 11.36
N ASP A 46 -15.91 11.96 10.16
CA ASP A 46 -14.81 12.28 9.25
C ASP A 46 -15.28 13.21 8.10
N ARG A 47 -14.34 13.65 7.25
CA ARG A 47 -14.60 14.59 6.14
C ARG A 47 -15.64 14.09 5.13
N THR A 48 -15.80 12.78 4.98
CA THR A 48 -16.79 12.17 4.09
C THR A 48 -18.21 12.20 4.66
N GLY A 49 -18.36 12.45 5.96
CA GLY A 49 -19.65 12.43 6.66
C GLY A 49 -20.17 11.02 7.02
N VAL A 50 -19.45 9.95 6.66
CA VAL A 50 -19.84 8.56 6.99
C VAL A 50 -19.63 8.25 8.47
N GLY A 51 -18.52 8.72 9.03
CA GLY A 51 -18.12 8.42 10.40
C GLY A 51 -17.19 7.20 10.48
N THR A 52 -16.37 7.17 11.53
CA THR A 52 -15.31 6.18 11.73
C THR A 52 -15.21 5.75 13.19
N ARG A 53 -14.68 4.55 13.42
CA ARG A 53 -14.09 4.16 14.72
C ARG A 53 -12.58 4.29 14.61
N SER A 54 -11.97 5.00 15.54
CA SER A 54 -10.56 5.38 15.44
C SER A 54 -9.79 5.22 16.74
N ILE A 55 -8.51 4.91 16.62
CA ILE A 55 -7.52 4.99 17.70
C ILE A 55 -6.40 5.93 17.25
N LEU A 56 -5.63 6.46 18.20
CA LEU A 56 -4.46 7.27 17.89
C LEU A 56 -3.18 6.46 18.16
N GLY A 57 -2.41 6.22 17.10
CA GLY A 57 -1.14 5.51 17.17
C GLY A 57 -1.30 3.99 17.20
N ALA A 58 -0.67 3.33 16.24
CA ALA A 58 -0.52 1.88 16.20
C ALA A 58 0.80 1.55 15.51
N THR A 59 1.38 0.38 15.80
CA THR A 59 2.59 -0.09 15.12
C THR A 59 2.43 -1.54 14.77
N LEU A 60 2.70 -1.86 13.51
CA LEU A 60 2.75 -3.22 12.99
C LEU A 60 4.17 -3.48 12.50
N ARG A 61 4.66 -4.71 12.66
CA ARG A 61 6.01 -5.11 12.25
C ARG A 61 5.93 -6.37 11.40
N PHE A 62 6.27 -6.26 10.12
CA PHE A 62 6.28 -7.37 9.18
C PHE A 62 7.72 -7.73 8.83
N SER A 63 8.12 -8.97 9.06
CA SER A 63 9.41 -9.48 8.58
C SER A 63 9.32 -9.76 7.09
N LEU A 64 10.34 -9.35 6.33
CA LEU A 64 10.52 -9.67 4.92
C LEU A 64 11.63 -10.73 4.71
N ALA A 65 12.12 -11.33 5.79
CA ALA A 65 13.07 -12.44 5.72
C ALA A 65 12.42 -13.64 4.99
N ASP A 66 13.27 -14.55 4.50
CA ASP A 66 12.84 -15.81 3.89
C ASP A 66 11.89 -15.62 2.68
N ASP A 67 12.13 -14.57 1.89
CA ASP A 67 11.35 -14.19 0.70
C ASP A 67 9.85 -13.98 0.99
N ALA A 68 9.52 -13.57 2.22
CA ALA A 68 8.14 -13.34 2.64
C ALA A 68 7.60 -11.98 2.16
N VAL A 69 6.39 -12.00 1.57
CA VAL A 69 5.59 -10.80 1.29
C VAL A 69 4.33 -10.84 2.14
N PRO A 70 4.08 -9.83 3.01
CA PRO A 70 2.96 -9.84 3.95
C PRO A 70 1.63 -9.47 3.27
N LEU A 71 1.15 -10.33 2.37
CA LEU A 71 -0.16 -10.19 1.72
C LEU A 71 -1.25 -10.81 2.58
N LEU A 72 -2.29 -10.04 2.92
CA LEU A 72 -3.43 -10.57 3.65
C LEU A 72 -4.03 -11.80 2.94
N THR A 73 -4.28 -12.84 3.72
CA THR A 73 -4.82 -14.12 3.25
C THR A 73 -6.29 -14.29 3.64
N THR A 74 -6.75 -13.62 4.70
CA THR A 74 -8.15 -13.63 5.14
C THR A 74 -9.09 -12.91 4.17
N LYS A 75 -8.54 -12.08 3.28
CA LYS A 75 -9.25 -11.43 2.17
C LYS A 75 -8.35 -11.35 0.96
N ARG A 76 -8.89 -11.63 -0.23
CA ARG A 76 -8.16 -11.49 -1.49
C ARG A 76 -7.71 -10.04 -1.71
N VAL A 77 -6.41 -9.84 -1.88
CA VAL A 77 -5.78 -8.56 -2.25
C VAL A 77 -5.33 -8.60 -3.71
N TYR A 78 -5.71 -7.59 -4.49
CA TYR A 78 -5.30 -7.44 -5.90
C TYR A 78 -3.88 -6.85 -6.01
N TRP A 79 -2.87 -7.59 -5.55
CA TRP A 79 -1.50 -7.08 -5.39
C TRP A 79 -0.88 -6.51 -6.69
N LYS A 80 -1.27 -7.02 -7.86
CA LYS A 80 -0.77 -6.50 -9.15
C LYS A 80 -1.12 -5.03 -9.38
N VAL A 81 -2.28 -4.59 -8.88
CA VAL A 81 -2.71 -3.19 -8.97
C VAL A 81 -1.81 -2.32 -8.10
N ALA A 82 -1.59 -2.73 -6.83
CA ALA A 82 -0.70 -2.03 -5.91
C ALA A 82 0.76 -1.98 -6.42
N ALA A 83 1.24 -3.06 -7.05
CA ALA A 83 2.58 -3.08 -7.64
C ALA A 83 2.73 -2.11 -8.83
N ARG A 84 1.72 -2.03 -9.71
CA ARG A 84 1.72 -1.08 -10.84
C ARG A 84 1.67 0.37 -10.38
N GLU A 85 0.85 0.66 -9.37
CA GLU A 85 0.81 1.97 -8.72
C GLU A 85 2.17 2.35 -8.12
N MET A 86 2.81 1.43 -7.38
CA MET A 86 4.15 1.69 -6.83
C MET A 86 5.18 1.97 -7.93
N LEU A 87 5.16 1.19 -9.01
CA LEU A 87 6.05 1.43 -10.16
C LEU A 87 5.79 2.79 -10.83
N TRP A 88 4.52 3.22 -10.91
CA TRP A 88 4.15 4.53 -11.42
C TRP A 88 4.64 5.67 -10.51
N PHE A 89 4.56 5.54 -9.19
CA PHE A 89 5.19 6.53 -8.29
C PHE A 89 6.70 6.67 -8.56
N LEU A 90 7.39 5.56 -8.83
CA LEU A 90 8.83 5.57 -9.09
C LEU A 90 9.22 6.23 -10.42
N THR A 91 8.29 6.40 -11.39
CA THR A 91 8.56 7.16 -12.61
C THR A 91 8.49 8.68 -12.38
N GLY A 92 7.88 9.11 -11.28
CA GLY A 92 7.61 10.52 -11.00
C GLY A 92 6.40 11.09 -11.75
N ASP A 93 5.68 10.26 -12.51
CA ASP A 93 4.51 10.67 -13.27
C ASP A 93 3.33 11.01 -12.33
N THR A 94 2.48 11.93 -12.78
CA THR A 94 1.30 12.42 -12.06
C THR A 94 0.02 12.25 -12.88
N ASN A 95 0.15 11.76 -14.12
CA ASN A 95 -0.97 11.51 -15.01
C ASN A 95 -1.52 10.07 -14.89
N ILE A 96 -2.84 9.93 -14.80
CA ILE A 96 -3.49 8.62 -14.68
C ILE A 96 -3.50 7.79 -15.98
N ARG A 97 -3.15 8.37 -17.14
CA ARG A 97 -3.28 7.67 -18.44
C ARG A 97 -2.55 6.33 -18.49
N GLU A 98 -1.33 6.26 -17.97
CA GLU A 98 -0.58 4.99 -17.96
C GLU A 98 -1.15 3.98 -16.97
N LEU A 99 -1.76 4.44 -15.87
CA LEU A 99 -2.46 3.56 -14.92
C LEU A 99 -3.71 2.94 -15.56
N VAL A 100 -4.56 3.77 -16.19
CA VAL A 100 -5.81 3.30 -16.80
C VAL A 100 -5.52 2.34 -17.98
N LYS A 101 -4.50 2.63 -18.82
CA LYS A 101 -4.02 1.69 -19.86
C LYS A 101 -3.60 0.33 -19.29
N GLN A 102 -3.11 0.30 -18.06
CA GLN A 102 -2.71 -0.91 -17.35
C GLN A 102 -3.82 -1.52 -16.48
N ASN A 103 -5.07 -1.04 -16.65
CA ASN A 103 -6.25 -1.46 -15.92
C ASN A 103 -6.14 -1.18 -14.40
N VAL A 104 -5.59 -0.01 -14.06
CA VAL A 104 -5.49 0.53 -12.69
C VAL A 104 -6.35 1.79 -12.60
N HIS A 105 -7.45 1.69 -11.85
CA HIS A 105 -8.53 2.70 -11.83
C HIS A 105 -8.65 3.44 -10.49
N ILE A 106 -7.78 3.10 -9.54
CA ILE A 106 -7.87 3.56 -8.14
C ILE A 106 -7.63 5.06 -7.95
N TRP A 107 -7.27 5.78 -9.01
CA TRP A 107 -6.99 7.22 -9.04
C TRP A 107 -7.97 8.03 -9.91
N THR A 108 -8.93 7.40 -10.58
CA THR A 108 -9.79 8.07 -11.57
C THR A 108 -10.76 9.08 -10.95
N ASP A 109 -11.22 8.85 -9.72
CA ASP A 109 -12.31 9.63 -9.12
C ASP A 109 -11.95 11.12 -8.93
N TRP A 110 -10.69 11.44 -8.62
CA TRP A 110 -10.23 12.82 -8.41
C TRP A 110 -10.19 13.67 -9.70
N PRO A 111 -9.53 13.23 -10.80
CA PRO A 111 -9.54 13.96 -12.05
C PRO A 111 -10.94 14.02 -12.66
N LEU A 112 -11.74 12.96 -12.52
CA LEU A 112 -13.13 12.93 -12.99
C LEU A 112 -14.01 13.97 -12.25
N ASP A 113 -13.90 14.05 -10.93
CA ASP A 113 -14.59 15.08 -10.14
C ASP A 113 -14.16 16.49 -10.55
N SER A 114 -12.86 16.68 -10.80
CA SER A 114 -12.31 17.96 -11.25
C SER A 114 -12.81 18.33 -12.65
N TYR A 115 -12.89 17.35 -13.56
CA TYR A 115 -13.46 17.49 -14.89
C TYR A 115 -14.92 17.94 -14.83
N ARG A 116 -15.77 17.19 -14.12
CA ARG A 116 -17.20 17.47 -13.98
C ARG A 116 -17.45 18.86 -13.41
N LYS A 117 -16.67 19.28 -12.41
CA LYS A 117 -16.78 20.62 -11.81
C LYS A 117 -16.40 21.74 -12.79
N ALA A 118 -15.39 21.52 -13.61
CA ALA A 118 -14.88 22.54 -14.53
C ALA A 118 -15.71 22.65 -15.82
N THR A 119 -16.25 21.55 -16.33
CA THR A 119 -17.00 21.51 -17.59
C THR A 119 -18.51 21.50 -17.42
N GLY A 120 -19.00 21.04 -16.26
CA GLY A 120 -20.42 20.75 -16.05
C GLY A 120 -20.92 19.50 -16.79
N GLU A 121 -20.04 18.75 -17.46
CA GLU A 121 -20.41 17.54 -18.20
C GLU A 121 -20.55 16.35 -17.25
N ASP A 122 -21.71 15.70 -17.27
CA ASP A 122 -21.97 14.47 -16.53
C ASP A 122 -21.55 13.24 -17.36
N ILE A 123 -20.24 13.03 -17.46
CA ILE A 123 -19.64 11.82 -18.05
C ILE A 123 -19.45 10.75 -16.97
N ASP A 124 -19.70 9.48 -17.28
CA ASP A 124 -19.40 8.39 -16.37
C ASP A 124 -17.88 8.08 -16.32
N ARG A 125 -17.47 7.26 -15.35
CA ARG A 125 -16.05 6.94 -15.13
C ARG A 125 -15.45 6.20 -16.32
N ASP A 126 -16.14 5.22 -16.87
CA ASP A 126 -15.59 4.34 -17.89
C ASP A 126 -15.44 5.11 -19.23
N ALA A 127 -16.38 6.02 -19.54
CA ALA A 127 -16.29 6.93 -20.67
C ALA A 127 -15.18 7.98 -20.51
N PHE A 128 -14.99 8.50 -19.29
CA PHE A 128 -13.87 9.39 -18.98
C PHE A 128 -12.52 8.67 -19.15
N GLU A 129 -12.38 7.46 -18.62
CA GLU A 129 -11.19 6.61 -18.76
C GLU A 129 -10.88 6.28 -20.23
N ALA A 130 -11.91 5.94 -21.02
CA ALA A 130 -11.75 5.72 -22.45
C ALA A 130 -11.17 6.96 -23.14
N ARG A 131 -11.69 8.15 -22.84
CA ARG A 131 -11.19 9.41 -23.40
C ARG A 131 -9.77 9.74 -22.94
N ILE A 132 -9.43 9.46 -21.68
CA ILE A 132 -8.06 9.57 -21.16
C ILE A 132 -7.09 8.66 -21.92
N ILE A 133 -7.52 7.45 -22.32
CA ILE A 133 -6.69 6.53 -23.10
C ILE A 133 -6.54 7.01 -24.56
N GLU A 134 -7.64 7.44 -25.17
CA GLU A 134 -7.70 7.74 -26.61
C GLU A 134 -7.07 9.09 -26.96
N ASP A 135 -7.31 10.15 -26.18
CA ASP A 135 -6.91 11.52 -26.50
C ASP A 135 -5.81 12.01 -25.56
N GLU A 136 -4.60 12.21 -26.10
CA GLU A 136 -3.43 12.66 -25.33
C GLU A 136 -3.55 14.10 -24.83
N ALA A 137 -4.19 14.98 -25.60
CA ALA A 137 -4.42 16.35 -25.16
C ALA A 137 -5.43 16.37 -24.00
N PHE A 138 -6.50 15.57 -24.11
CA PHE A 138 -7.45 15.39 -23.02
C PHE A 138 -6.78 14.84 -21.76
N ALA A 139 -5.95 13.80 -21.90
CA ALA A 139 -5.21 13.23 -20.78
C ALA A 139 -4.28 14.24 -20.12
N ARG A 140 -3.51 15.02 -20.90
CA ARG A 140 -2.63 16.06 -20.36
C ARG A 140 -3.39 17.12 -19.56
N GLN A 141 -4.60 17.46 -19.99
CA GLN A 141 -5.41 18.48 -19.34
C GLN A 141 -6.17 17.96 -18.11
N TRP A 142 -6.75 16.75 -18.21
CA TRP A 142 -7.73 16.26 -17.24
C TRP A 142 -7.28 15.02 -16.49
N GLY A 143 -6.21 14.36 -16.91
CA GLY A 143 -5.67 13.17 -16.23
C GLY A 143 -4.59 13.47 -15.19
N ASP A 144 -4.16 14.72 -15.06
CA ASP A 144 -3.12 15.12 -14.10
C ASP A 144 -3.70 15.29 -12.69
N LEU A 145 -3.09 14.62 -11.71
CA LEU A 145 -3.44 14.71 -10.29
C LEU A 145 -2.73 15.87 -9.58
N GLY A 146 -1.83 16.57 -10.27
CA GLY A 146 -0.92 17.52 -9.64
C GLY A 146 0.20 16.81 -8.86
N PRO A 147 0.89 17.50 -7.93
CA PRO A 147 2.14 17.01 -7.34
C PRO A 147 1.91 15.97 -6.23
N VAL A 148 1.41 14.80 -6.61
CA VAL A 148 1.21 13.61 -5.76
C VAL A 148 2.54 12.87 -5.51
N TYR A 149 2.49 11.68 -4.90
CA TYR A 149 3.65 10.91 -4.43
C TYR A 149 4.81 10.86 -5.42
N GLY A 150 4.57 10.52 -6.69
CA GLY A 150 5.64 10.41 -7.68
C GLY A 150 6.43 11.71 -7.86
N ALA A 151 5.73 12.83 -8.07
CA ALA A 151 6.38 14.13 -8.19
C ALA A 151 7.19 14.49 -6.93
N GLN A 152 6.66 14.23 -5.74
CA GLN A 152 7.34 14.53 -4.48
C GLN A 152 8.57 13.66 -4.26
N TRP A 153 8.53 12.39 -4.64
CA TRP A 153 9.63 11.44 -4.44
C TRP A 153 10.79 11.68 -5.41
N VAL A 154 10.47 12.02 -6.65
CA VAL A 154 11.48 12.11 -7.73
C VAL A 154 11.92 13.56 -7.98
N ASN A 155 11.06 14.55 -7.74
CA ASN A 155 11.31 15.94 -8.12
C ASN A 155 10.70 16.95 -7.13
N TRP A 156 11.07 16.84 -5.85
CA TRP A 156 10.63 17.79 -4.82
C TRP A 156 11.06 19.23 -5.15
N PRO A 157 10.13 20.20 -5.29
CA PRO A 157 10.48 21.57 -5.62
C PRO A 157 11.40 22.18 -4.57
N ARG A 158 12.48 22.84 -5.01
CA ARG A 158 13.31 23.61 -4.09
C ARG A 158 12.57 24.88 -3.69
N TYR A 159 12.77 25.28 -2.45
CA TYR A 159 12.35 26.60 -1.99
C TYR A 159 13.07 27.67 -2.83
N GLU A 160 12.30 28.46 -3.56
CA GLU A 160 12.79 29.73 -4.10
C GLU A 160 12.36 30.84 -3.14
N PRO A 161 13.30 31.64 -2.61
CA PRO A 161 12.94 32.78 -1.80
C PRO A 161 12.03 33.69 -2.61
N ALA A 162 10.81 33.91 -2.13
CA ALA A 162 10.02 35.03 -2.59
C ALA A 162 10.85 36.28 -2.29
N GLY A 163 11.23 37.02 -3.33
CA GLY A 163 11.90 38.31 -3.16
C GLY A 163 11.12 39.13 -2.14
N ASP A 164 11.84 39.65 -1.15
CA ASP A 164 11.35 40.37 0.03
C ASP A 164 10.68 39.49 1.10
N GLY A 165 11.43 38.50 1.59
CA GLY A 165 11.49 38.03 2.98
C GLY A 165 10.20 37.96 3.81
N LEU A 166 9.73 36.72 4.02
CA LEU A 166 9.66 36.07 5.34
C LEU A 166 10.11 34.61 5.20
#